data_AF-A0A934YN89-F1
#
_entry.id   AF-A0A934YN89-F1
#
_cell.length_a   1.000
_cell.length_b   1.000
_cell.length_c   1.000
_cell.angle_alpha   90.00
_cell.angle_beta   90.00
_cell.angle_gamma   90.00
#
_symmetry.space_group_name_H-M   'P 1'
#
loop_
_entity.id
_entity.type
_entity.pdbx_description
1 polymer ?
#
loop_
_entity_poly.entity_id
_entity_poly.type
_entity_poly.pdbx_seq_one_letter_code
_entity_poly.pdbx_strand_id
1 'polypeptide(L)'
;MTLARSIGPALLSLVAALTSSACGTSSAVEAGPPPCDQACQDNGAARAVRETMKLVYNLTLQGKPVGRQDATVDCPNGGRARVYGEATSNADQGTTAVTLTYELAACAYTQRDDDVDETYAMTLSGTLTQVGVLAVQPGSSTALVMKSPSLALGGTVYEPAIAYRGESCVVAFTQNGNRLSGTVCGRPVGLDL
;
A
#
# COMPACT_ATOMS: atom_id res chain seq x y z
N MET A 1 14.42 -39.57 -59.10
CA MET A 1 13.51 -38.68 -59.85
C MET A 1 13.94 -37.25 -59.54
N THR A 2 14.79 -36.61 -60.35
CA THR A 2 14.49 -35.89 -61.62
C THR A 2 14.28 -34.39 -61.34
N LEU A 3 15.32 -33.60 -61.67
CA LEU A 3 15.35 -32.20 -62.15
C LEU A 3 14.71 -31.07 -61.29
N ALA A 4 15.06 -29.78 -61.40
CA ALA A 4 16.19 -29.01 -61.94
C ALA A 4 15.88 -27.51 -61.69
N ARG A 5 16.93 -26.69 -61.77
CA ARG A 5 17.02 -25.21 -61.77
C ARG A 5 16.02 -24.45 -62.69
N SER A 6 15.76 -23.18 -62.35
CA SER A 6 15.73 -22.00 -63.26
C SER A 6 15.64 -20.71 -62.39
N ILE A 7 16.58 -19.74 -62.37
CA ILE A 7 16.88 -18.64 -63.34
C ILE A 7 15.59 -17.87 -63.71
N GLY A 8 15.40 -16.56 -63.57
CA GLY A 8 16.26 -15.38 -63.44
C GLY A 8 15.39 -14.09 -63.47
N PRO A 9 15.96 -12.89 -63.74
CA PRO A 9 15.55 -11.59 -63.16
C PRO A 9 14.81 -10.62 -64.11
N ALA A 10 14.17 -9.57 -63.57
CA ALA A 10 14.01 -8.21 -64.15
C ALA A 10 13.26 -7.30 -63.14
N LEU A 11 13.88 -6.28 -62.53
CA LEU A 11 14.02 -4.89 -63.02
C LEU A 11 12.70 -4.20 -63.38
N LEU A 12 12.20 -3.33 -62.49
CA LEU A 12 11.58 -2.06 -62.88
C LEU A 12 11.54 -1.08 -61.69
N SER A 13 12.39 -0.06 -61.77
CA SER A 13 12.33 1.16 -60.95
C SER A 13 11.10 1.98 -61.35
N LEU A 14 10.37 2.52 -60.37
CA LEU A 14 9.65 3.78 -60.57
C LEU A 14 9.65 4.61 -59.29
N VAL A 15 10.15 5.82 -59.45
CA VAL A 15 10.24 6.92 -58.49
C VAL A 15 8.85 7.50 -58.27
N ALA A 16 8.47 7.74 -57.01
CA ALA A 16 7.47 8.75 -56.65
C ALA A 16 7.85 9.39 -55.31
N ALA A 17 8.25 10.66 -55.39
CA ALA A 17 8.45 11.56 -54.27
C ALA A 17 7.10 12.07 -53.71
N LEU A 18 7.17 12.78 -52.57
CA LEU A 18 6.13 13.65 -51.97
C LEU A 18 5.13 12.89 -51.07
N THR A 19 4.92 13.14 -49.78
CA THR A 19 5.12 14.35 -48.95
C THR A 19 5.25 13.91 -47.48
N SER A 20 6.29 14.36 -46.79
CA SER A 20 6.38 14.29 -45.33
C SER A 20 5.48 15.37 -44.72
N SER A 21 4.18 15.08 -44.62
CA SER A 21 3.30 15.80 -43.68
C SER A 21 3.66 15.34 -42.27
N ALA A 22 4.71 15.95 -41.72
CA ALA A 22 4.97 15.95 -40.30
C ALA A 22 3.85 16.78 -39.64
N CYS A 23 2.71 16.15 -39.39
CA CYS A 23 1.80 16.61 -38.34
C CYS A 23 2.60 16.51 -37.05
N GLY A 24 3.20 17.63 -36.67
CA GLY A 24 3.65 17.90 -35.31
C GLY A 24 2.45 17.75 -34.40
N THR A 25 2.19 16.51 -34.00
CA THR A 25 1.25 16.19 -32.96
C THR A 25 1.96 16.66 -31.71
N SER A 26 1.57 17.83 -31.22
CA SER A 26 1.93 18.30 -29.90
C SER A 26 1.54 17.19 -28.93
N SER A 27 2.49 16.33 -28.57
CA SER A 27 2.34 15.47 -27.41
C SER A 27 2.03 16.42 -26.28
N ALA A 28 0.79 16.40 -25.81
CA ALA A 28 0.47 16.98 -24.52
C ALA A 28 1.50 16.39 -23.57
N VAL A 29 2.41 17.23 -23.07
CA VAL A 29 3.27 16.84 -21.96
C VAL A 29 2.28 16.57 -20.86
N GLU A 30 2.03 15.30 -20.59
CA GLU A 30 1.18 14.84 -19.52
C GLU A 30 1.64 15.59 -18.27
N ALA A 31 0.74 16.37 -17.68
CA ALA A 31 1.08 17.16 -16.51
C ALA A 31 1.60 16.17 -15.47
N GLY A 32 2.87 16.34 -15.07
CA GLY A 32 3.47 15.48 -14.07
C GLY A 32 2.61 15.45 -12.80
N PRO A 33 2.67 14.37 -12.02
CA PRO A 33 1.88 14.26 -10.81
C PRO A 33 2.13 15.45 -9.88
N PRO A 34 1.14 15.83 -9.06
CA PRO A 34 1.26 16.99 -8.20
C PRO A 34 2.49 16.88 -7.28
N PRO A 35 3.05 18.00 -6.81
CA PRO A 35 4.14 17.95 -5.84
C PRO A 35 3.64 17.38 -4.50
N CYS A 36 4.33 16.37 -3.98
CA CYS A 36 4.04 15.78 -2.67
C CYS A 36 4.95 16.40 -1.60
N ASP A 37 4.36 17.29 -0.79
CA ASP A 37 5.05 17.89 0.34
C ASP A 37 5.18 16.93 1.53
N GLN A 38 5.70 17.41 2.66
CA GLN A 38 5.90 16.58 3.84
C GLN A 38 4.58 16.01 4.39
N ALA A 39 3.48 16.76 4.32
CA ALA A 39 2.19 16.31 4.82
C ALA A 39 1.63 15.18 3.93
N CYS A 40 1.77 15.31 2.61
CA CYS A 40 1.47 14.25 1.66
C CYS A 40 2.30 12.98 1.94
N GLN A 41 3.63 13.12 2.13
CA GLN A 41 4.50 11.97 2.46
C GLN A 41 4.12 11.29 3.78
N ASP A 42 3.78 12.08 4.80
CA ASP A 42 3.34 11.57 6.11
C ASP A 42 2.00 10.82 6.02
N ASN A 43 1.08 11.29 5.17
CA ASN A 43 -0.16 10.57 4.88
C ASN A 43 0.10 9.23 4.17
N GLY A 44 1.01 9.19 3.19
CA GLY A 44 1.45 7.96 2.55
C GLY A 44 2.08 6.97 3.55
N ALA A 45 2.92 7.46 4.46
CA ALA A 45 3.49 6.64 5.52
C ALA A 45 2.43 6.14 6.51
N ALA A 46 1.45 6.96 6.89
CA ALA A 46 0.34 6.58 7.74
C ALA A 46 -0.56 5.50 7.09
N ARG A 47 -0.86 5.64 5.79
CA ARG A 47 -1.54 4.60 4.99
C ARG A 47 -0.76 3.29 5.02
N ALA A 48 0.54 3.33 4.73
CA ALA A 48 1.39 2.15 4.73
C ALA A 48 1.39 1.42 6.08
N VAL A 49 1.46 2.15 7.20
CA VAL A 49 1.34 1.57 8.55
C VAL A 49 0.00 0.88 8.73
N ARG A 50 -1.09 1.58 8.40
CA ARG A 50 -2.45 1.07 8.61
C ARG A 50 -2.75 -0.17 7.76
N GLU A 51 -2.37 -0.15 6.50
CA GLU A 51 -2.60 -1.26 5.58
C GLU A 51 -1.67 -2.44 5.89
N THR A 52 -0.44 -2.21 6.39
CA THR A 52 0.41 -3.29 6.92
C THR A 52 -0.26 -3.99 8.11
N MET A 53 -0.84 -3.24 9.06
CA MET A 53 -1.59 -3.85 10.18
C MET A 53 -2.82 -4.65 9.71
N LYS A 54 -3.54 -4.12 8.71
CA LYS A 54 -4.68 -4.82 8.07
C LYS A 54 -4.24 -6.11 7.42
N LEU A 55 -3.15 -6.07 6.67
CA LEU A 55 -2.57 -7.23 5.99
C LEU A 55 -2.22 -8.32 7.00
N VAL A 56 -1.48 -7.98 8.07
CA VAL A 56 -1.12 -8.94 9.12
C VAL A 56 -2.37 -9.56 9.73
N TYR A 57 -3.39 -8.75 10.06
CA TYR A 57 -4.66 -9.25 10.57
C TYR A 57 -5.35 -10.21 9.58
N ASN A 58 -5.40 -9.85 8.29
CA ASN A 58 -6.05 -10.66 7.26
C ASN A 58 -5.35 -12.00 7.03
N LEU A 59 -4.01 -12.01 7.05
CA LEU A 59 -3.23 -13.23 6.84
C LEU A 59 -3.31 -14.19 8.03
N THR A 60 -3.62 -13.70 9.24
CA THR A 60 -3.52 -14.49 10.48
C THR A 60 -4.87 -14.77 11.14
N LEU A 61 -5.69 -13.73 11.34
CA LEU A 61 -6.87 -13.77 12.21
C LEU A 61 -8.19 -13.73 11.44
N GLN A 62 -8.22 -13.18 10.22
CA GLN A 62 -9.45 -13.11 9.45
C GLN A 62 -10.04 -14.50 9.18
N GLY A 63 -11.33 -14.66 9.49
CA GLY A 63 -12.04 -15.93 9.36
C GLY A 63 -11.67 -16.99 10.41
N LYS A 64 -10.84 -16.65 11.41
CA LYS A 64 -10.53 -17.54 12.53
C LYS A 64 -11.49 -17.32 13.70
N PRO A 65 -11.66 -18.32 14.59
CA PRO A 65 -12.38 -18.11 15.85
C PRO A 65 -11.79 -16.96 16.67
N VAL A 66 -12.66 -16.15 17.26
CA VAL A 66 -12.29 -15.09 18.22
C VAL A 66 -11.83 -15.70 19.56
N GLY A 67 -11.32 -14.85 20.46
CA GLY A 67 -10.73 -15.22 21.75
C GLY A 67 -9.28 -14.77 21.82
N ARG A 68 -8.46 -15.50 22.61
CA ARG A 68 -7.02 -15.25 22.69
C ARG A 68 -6.35 -15.59 21.36
N GLN A 69 -5.57 -14.65 20.84
CA GLN A 69 -4.84 -14.76 19.59
C GLN A 69 -3.34 -14.72 19.85
N ASP A 70 -2.58 -15.54 19.12
CA ASP A 70 -1.12 -15.45 19.01
C ASP A 70 -0.71 -16.16 17.72
N ALA A 71 -0.35 -15.38 16.71
CA ALA A 71 -0.02 -15.88 15.39
C ALA A 71 1.19 -15.13 14.84
N THR A 72 2.02 -15.83 14.07
CA THR A 72 3.16 -15.25 13.36
C THR A 72 3.02 -15.54 11.87
N VAL A 73 3.39 -14.58 11.04
CA VAL A 73 3.32 -14.65 9.59
C VAL A 73 4.54 -13.98 8.95
N ASP A 74 4.95 -14.47 7.79
CA ASP A 74 5.96 -13.82 6.96
C ASP A 74 5.31 -12.70 6.15
N CYS A 75 5.97 -11.54 6.08
CA CYS A 75 5.44 -10.42 5.31
C CYS A 75 5.75 -10.60 3.81
N PRO A 76 4.86 -10.20 2.88
CA PRO A 76 4.96 -10.58 1.47
C PRO A 76 6.26 -10.17 0.78
N ASN A 77 6.88 -9.08 1.22
CA ASN A 77 8.11 -8.56 0.63
C ASN A 77 9.34 -8.75 1.53
N GLY A 78 9.23 -9.58 2.57
CA GLY A 78 10.31 -9.90 3.50
C GLY A 78 10.04 -9.45 4.94
N GLY A 79 10.80 -10.03 5.86
CA GLY A 79 10.59 -9.86 7.30
C GLY A 79 9.39 -10.65 7.81
N ARG A 80 8.97 -10.34 9.04
CA ARG A 80 7.90 -11.08 9.72
C ARG A 80 7.06 -10.19 10.63
N ALA A 81 5.85 -10.64 10.93
CA ALA A 81 4.97 -10.03 11.90
C ALA A 81 4.42 -11.08 12.86
N ARG A 82 4.34 -10.75 14.14
CA ARG A 82 3.57 -11.49 15.14
C ARG A 82 2.43 -10.63 15.63
N VAL A 83 1.23 -11.20 15.69
CA VAL A 83 0.04 -10.54 16.25
C VAL A 83 -0.50 -11.38 17.40
N TYR A 84 -0.74 -10.76 18.54
CA TYR A 84 -1.26 -11.43 19.73
C TYR A 84 -2.16 -10.52 20.54
N GLY A 85 -3.02 -11.11 21.36
CA GLY A 85 -3.95 -10.37 22.22
C GLY A 85 -5.31 -11.05 22.30
N GLU A 86 -6.38 -10.27 22.28
CA GLU A 86 -7.75 -10.75 22.41
C GLU A 86 -8.66 -10.14 21.34
N ALA A 87 -9.56 -10.96 20.83
CA ALA A 87 -10.67 -10.55 19.98
C ALA A 87 -11.99 -11.09 20.57
N THR A 88 -13.06 -10.31 20.49
CA THR A 88 -14.40 -10.72 20.94
C THR A 88 -15.40 -10.38 19.86
N SER A 89 -16.17 -11.38 19.42
CA SER A 89 -17.22 -11.19 18.42
C SER A 89 -18.48 -10.63 19.07
N ASN A 90 -19.12 -9.68 18.40
CA ASN A 90 -20.49 -9.28 18.65
C ASN A 90 -21.30 -9.53 17.38
N ALA A 91 -21.87 -10.73 17.28
CA ALA A 91 -22.62 -11.16 16.11
C ALA A 91 -23.87 -10.31 15.85
N ASP A 92 -24.54 -9.84 16.91
CA ASP A 92 -25.76 -9.02 16.81
C ASP A 92 -25.49 -7.66 16.17
N GLN A 93 -24.31 -7.10 16.40
CA GLN A 93 -23.88 -5.83 15.82
C GLN A 93 -23.02 -6.00 14.56
N GLY A 94 -22.69 -7.24 14.18
CA GLY A 94 -21.78 -7.51 13.07
C GLY A 94 -20.40 -6.88 13.27
N THR A 95 -19.87 -6.94 14.49
CA THR A 95 -18.56 -6.35 14.84
C THR A 95 -17.63 -7.31 15.58
N THR A 96 -16.34 -7.00 15.59
CA THR A 96 -15.33 -7.67 16.42
C THR A 96 -14.56 -6.63 17.23
N ALA A 97 -14.65 -6.69 18.55
CA ALA A 97 -13.80 -5.91 19.43
C ALA A 97 -12.41 -6.54 19.51
N VAL A 98 -11.36 -5.72 19.48
CA VAL A 98 -9.97 -6.18 19.45
C VAL A 98 -9.12 -5.41 20.44
N THR A 99 -8.22 -6.13 21.11
CA THR A 99 -7.08 -5.58 21.85
C THR A 99 -5.86 -6.40 21.42
N LEU A 100 -5.16 -5.92 20.39
CA LEU A 100 -4.09 -6.64 19.71
C LEU A 100 -2.78 -5.87 19.79
N THR A 101 -1.69 -6.62 19.85
CA THR A 101 -0.31 -6.12 19.73
C THR A 101 0.32 -6.76 18.50
N TYR A 102 1.00 -5.95 17.70
CA TYR A 102 1.69 -6.32 16.48
C TYR A 102 3.19 -6.08 16.70
N GLU A 103 3.99 -7.13 16.66
CA GLU A 103 5.45 -7.06 16.65
C GLU A 103 5.92 -7.26 15.21
N LEU A 104 6.48 -6.19 14.62
CA LEU A 104 6.97 -6.17 13.25
C LEU A 104 8.50 -6.25 13.27
N ALA A 105 9.06 -7.23 12.57
CA ALA A 105 10.49 -7.40 12.39
C ALA A 105 10.81 -7.26 10.90
N ALA A 106 11.19 -6.05 10.49
CA ALA A 106 11.46 -5.67 9.10
C ALA A 106 10.34 -6.09 8.13
N CYS A 107 9.09 -5.99 8.56
CA CYS A 107 7.93 -6.39 7.78
C CYS A 107 7.77 -5.44 6.59
N ALA A 108 8.05 -5.94 5.39
CA ALA A 108 7.97 -5.17 4.15
C ALA A 108 6.65 -5.44 3.42
N TYR A 109 6.03 -4.36 2.96
CA TYR A 109 4.80 -4.38 2.19
C TYR A 109 4.79 -3.29 1.12
N THR A 110 4.41 -3.68 -0.09
CA THR A 110 4.25 -2.79 -1.24
C THR A 110 2.81 -2.79 -1.72
N GLN A 111 2.28 -1.61 -1.95
CA GLN A 111 1.02 -1.39 -2.65
C GLN A 111 1.27 -0.41 -3.80
N ARG A 112 0.76 -0.75 -4.98
CA ARG A 112 0.69 0.15 -6.11
C ARG A 112 -0.77 0.32 -6.49
N ASP A 113 -1.15 1.56 -6.74
CA ASP A 113 -2.48 1.96 -7.16
C ASP A 113 -2.37 2.92 -8.34
N ASP A 114 -3.48 3.13 -9.05
CA ASP A 114 -3.56 4.14 -10.10
C ASP A 114 -3.56 5.56 -9.49
N ASP A 115 -3.96 5.70 -8.22
CA ASP A 115 -3.74 6.91 -7.43
C ASP A 115 -2.29 6.97 -6.91
N VAL A 116 -1.59 8.04 -7.29
CA VAL A 116 -0.19 8.27 -6.92
C VAL A 116 -0.02 8.43 -5.41
N ASP A 117 -1.02 8.95 -4.70
CA ASP A 117 -0.99 9.16 -3.24
C ASP A 117 -1.13 7.84 -2.46
N GLU A 118 -1.63 6.78 -3.12
CA GLU A 118 -1.88 5.47 -2.51
C GLU A 118 -0.79 4.44 -2.81
N THR A 119 0.20 4.82 -3.61
CA THR A 119 1.37 3.99 -3.93
C THR A 119 2.46 4.11 -2.86
N TYR A 120 2.95 2.96 -2.36
CA TYR A 120 4.05 2.90 -1.40
C TYR A 120 4.78 1.55 -1.44
N ALA A 121 6.04 1.55 -1.02
CA ALA A 121 6.85 0.35 -0.77
C ALA A 121 7.61 0.56 0.54
N MET A 122 7.06 0.05 1.64
CA MET A 122 7.51 0.40 2.99
C MET A 122 7.90 -0.82 3.81
N THR A 123 8.91 -0.65 4.66
CA THR A 123 9.37 -1.62 5.66
C THR A 123 9.16 -1.06 7.05
N LEU A 124 8.50 -1.84 7.90
CA LEU A 124 8.16 -1.45 9.27
C LEU A 124 8.89 -2.36 10.28
N SER A 125 9.43 -1.75 11.33
CA SER A 125 9.96 -2.50 12.49
C SER A 125 9.59 -1.84 13.79
N GLY A 126 9.15 -2.63 14.77
CA GLY A 126 8.74 -2.15 16.09
C GLY A 126 7.41 -2.76 16.53
N THR A 127 6.81 -2.17 17.56
CA THR A 127 5.58 -2.67 18.16
C THR A 127 4.45 -1.68 17.99
N LEU A 128 3.30 -2.14 17.48
CA LEU A 128 2.05 -1.39 17.39
C LEU A 128 0.99 -2.06 18.26
N THR A 129 0.17 -1.25 18.92
CA THR A 129 -1.03 -1.71 19.63
C THR A 129 -2.26 -1.24 18.87
N GLN A 130 -3.32 -2.04 18.89
CA GLN A 130 -4.61 -1.74 18.29
C GLN A 130 -5.71 -2.08 19.29
N VAL A 131 -6.55 -1.10 19.58
CA VAL A 131 -7.71 -1.26 20.46
C VAL A 131 -8.93 -0.68 19.78
N GLY A 132 -10.05 -1.39 19.80
CA GLY A 132 -11.33 -0.86 19.32
C GLY A 132 -12.20 -1.91 18.65
N VAL A 133 -13.00 -1.48 17.68
CA VAL A 133 -14.01 -2.29 17.01
C VAL A 133 -13.74 -2.33 15.51
N LEU A 134 -13.75 -3.54 14.95
CA LEU A 134 -13.73 -3.80 13.52
C LEU A 134 -15.15 -4.09 13.04
N ALA A 135 -15.58 -3.40 12.00
CA ALA A 135 -16.80 -3.73 11.26
C ALA A 135 -16.60 -5.06 10.49
N VAL A 136 -17.54 -6.01 10.63
CA VAL A 136 -17.53 -7.27 9.84
C VAL A 136 -18.79 -7.44 8.99
N GLN A 137 -19.75 -6.51 9.08
CA GLN A 137 -20.97 -6.49 8.25
C GLN A 137 -21.29 -5.09 7.72
N PRO A 138 -21.98 -4.99 6.56
CA PRO A 138 -22.53 -3.73 6.08
C PRO A 138 -23.40 -3.06 7.15
N GLY A 139 -23.23 -1.75 7.35
CA GLY A 139 -23.97 -0.96 8.35
C GLY A 139 -23.30 -0.84 9.73
N SER A 140 -22.23 -1.59 9.97
CA SER A 140 -21.35 -1.38 11.13
C SER A 140 -20.18 -0.44 10.77
N SER A 141 -19.59 0.23 11.77
CA SER A 141 -18.47 1.17 11.56
C SER A 141 -17.24 0.73 12.35
N THR A 142 -16.09 0.77 11.70
CA THR A 142 -14.79 0.54 12.33
C THR A 142 -14.41 1.74 13.20
N ALA A 143 -13.98 1.49 14.42
CA ALA A 143 -13.49 2.52 15.34
C ALA A 143 -12.25 1.98 16.05
N LEU A 144 -11.05 2.43 15.67
CA LEU A 144 -9.79 1.90 16.18
C LEU A 144 -8.89 3.01 16.72
N VAL A 145 -8.14 2.69 17.76
CA VAL A 145 -7.00 3.46 18.26
C VAL A 145 -5.75 2.60 18.06
N MET A 146 -4.76 3.16 17.37
CA MET A 146 -3.51 2.47 17.06
C MET A 146 -2.33 3.29 17.57
N LYS A 147 -1.39 2.66 18.30
CA LYS A 147 -0.28 3.38 18.91
C LYS A 147 1.03 2.60 18.83
N SER A 148 2.12 3.32 18.57
CA SER A 148 3.49 2.84 18.76
C SER A 148 4.31 3.94 19.43
N PRO A 149 5.07 3.64 20.51
CA PRO A 149 5.99 4.61 21.09
C PRO A 149 7.27 4.78 20.27
N SER A 150 7.60 3.83 19.41
CA SER A 150 8.84 3.83 18.63
C SER A 150 8.72 2.83 17.46
N LEU A 151 8.39 3.35 16.29
CA LEU A 151 8.29 2.60 15.05
C LEU A 151 9.38 3.06 14.07
N ALA A 152 10.16 2.12 13.54
CA ALA A 152 11.04 2.40 12.43
C ALA A 152 10.27 2.23 11.11
N LEU A 153 10.35 3.27 10.27
CA LEU A 153 9.72 3.38 8.96
C LEU A 153 10.81 3.62 7.93
N GLY A 154 10.82 2.83 6.85
CA GLY A 154 11.77 3.05 5.76
C GLY A 154 11.26 2.50 4.44
N GLY A 155 11.48 3.24 3.36
CA GLY A 155 11.07 2.83 2.02
C GLY A 155 10.73 4.01 1.15
N THR A 156 9.68 3.87 0.34
CA THR A 156 9.16 4.94 -0.51
C THR A 156 7.66 5.08 -0.38
N VAL A 157 7.19 6.30 -0.58
CA VAL A 157 5.78 6.69 -0.72
C VAL A 157 5.62 7.46 -2.01
N TYR A 158 4.39 7.59 -2.51
CA TYR A 158 4.05 8.39 -3.69
C TYR A 158 4.54 7.79 -5.03
N GLU A 159 4.05 8.33 -6.15
CA GLU A 159 4.58 8.07 -7.50
C GLU A 159 4.77 9.40 -8.28
N PRO A 160 6.00 9.76 -8.72
CA PRO A 160 7.26 9.05 -8.56
C PRO A 160 7.65 8.79 -7.11
N ALA A 161 8.26 7.63 -6.87
CA ALA A 161 8.66 7.19 -5.54
C ALA A 161 9.54 8.22 -4.81
N ILE A 162 9.05 8.68 -3.66
CA ILE A 162 9.75 9.57 -2.74
C ILE A 162 10.25 8.76 -1.56
N ALA A 163 11.54 8.86 -1.25
CA ALA A 163 12.12 8.18 -0.10
C ALA A 163 11.52 8.70 1.21
N TYR A 164 11.04 7.79 2.05
CA TYR A 164 10.54 8.10 3.39
C TYR A 164 11.36 7.35 4.43
N ARG A 165 11.79 8.07 5.48
CA ARG A 165 12.54 7.47 6.58
C ARG A 165 12.17 8.10 7.90
N GLY A 166 11.82 7.26 8.87
CA GLY A 166 11.52 7.65 10.24
C GLY A 166 12.16 6.66 11.19
N GLU A 167 13.08 7.13 12.02
CA GLU A 167 13.68 6.32 13.08
C GLU A 167 12.95 6.60 14.40
N SER A 168 12.55 5.54 15.11
CA SER A 168 11.87 5.64 16.41
C SER A 168 10.66 6.58 16.42
N CYS A 169 9.84 6.54 15.37
CA CYS A 169 8.68 7.39 15.23
C CYS A 169 7.59 7.01 16.24
N VAL A 170 7.17 7.98 17.04
CA VAL A 170 5.92 7.89 17.79
C VAL A 170 4.78 7.95 16.79
N VAL A 171 3.89 6.95 16.86
CA VAL A 171 2.68 6.84 16.05
C VAL A 171 1.48 6.80 16.98
N ALA A 172 0.48 7.61 16.67
CA ALA A 172 -0.81 7.59 17.36
C ALA A 172 -1.90 7.91 16.35
N PHE A 173 -2.71 6.92 16.00
CA PHE A 173 -3.79 7.04 15.04
C PHE A 173 -5.14 6.71 15.67
N THR A 174 -6.17 7.36 15.15
CA THR A 174 -7.56 7.01 15.35
C THR A 174 -8.18 6.78 13.97
N GLN A 175 -8.90 5.67 13.82
CA GLN A 175 -9.73 5.40 12.66
C GLN A 175 -11.20 5.45 13.07
N ASN A 176 -12.02 6.16 12.29
CA ASN A 176 -13.48 6.13 12.40
C ASN A 176 -14.07 5.97 11.00
N GLY A 177 -14.70 4.83 10.72
CA GLY A 177 -15.05 4.41 9.37
C GLY A 177 -13.77 4.29 8.52
N ASN A 178 -13.73 5.01 7.41
CA ASN A 178 -12.54 5.08 6.54
C ASN A 178 -11.60 6.22 6.91
N ARG A 179 -12.02 7.16 7.77
CA ARG A 179 -11.21 8.31 8.14
C ARG A 179 -10.11 7.89 9.11
N LEU A 180 -8.85 8.03 8.71
CA LEU A 180 -7.67 7.88 9.54
C LEU A 180 -7.12 9.26 9.91
N SER A 181 -6.85 9.49 11.19
CA SER A 181 -6.30 10.76 11.69
C SER A 181 -5.35 10.53 12.85
N GLY A 182 -4.45 11.49 13.11
CA GLY A 182 -3.57 11.45 14.28
C GLY A 182 -2.19 12.00 13.97
N THR A 183 -1.14 11.31 14.40
CA THR A 183 0.25 11.74 14.19
C THR A 183 1.18 10.60 13.79
N VAL A 184 2.10 10.89 12.88
CA VAL A 184 3.26 10.05 12.52
C VAL A 184 4.54 10.84 12.79
N CYS A 185 5.48 10.26 13.55
CA CYS A 185 6.73 10.93 13.92
C CYS A 185 6.52 12.34 14.55
N GLY A 186 5.42 12.53 15.30
CA GLY A 186 5.03 13.82 15.90
C GLY A 186 4.37 14.83 14.96
N ARG A 187 4.21 14.52 13.67
CA ARG A 187 3.56 15.38 12.68
C ARG A 187 2.12 14.95 12.43
N PRO A 188 1.17 15.88 12.24
CA PRO A 188 -0.23 15.55 12.03
C PRO A 188 -0.45 14.84 10.69
N VAL A 189 -1.37 13.88 10.68
CA VAL A 189 -1.83 13.17 9.49
C VAL A 189 -3.35 13.09 9.46
N GLY A 190 -3.90 13.00 8.25
CA GLY A 190 -5.33 12.89 8.01
C GLY A 190 -5.63 12.47 6.59
N LEU A 191 -6.20 11.28 6.43
CA LEU A 191 -6.52 10.68 5.13
C LEU A 191 -7.76 9.79 5.23
N ASP A 192 -8.31 9.45 4.08
CA ASP A 192 -9.37 8.46 3.95
C ASP A 192 -8.79 7.17 3.34
N LEU A 193 -9.16 6.02 3.91
CA LEU A 193 -8.69 4.68 3.55
C LEU A 193 -9.60 3.99 2.53
#